data_AF-A0A3D0W898-F1
#
_entry.id   AF-A0A3D0W898-F1
#
_cell.length_a   1.000
_cell.length_b   1.000
_cell.length_c   1.000
_cell.angle_alpha   90.00
_cell.angle_beta   90.00
_cell.angle_gamma   90.00
#
_symmetry.space_group_name_H-M   'P 1'
#
loop_
_entity.id
_entity.type
_entity.pdbx_description
1 polymer ?
#
loop_
_entity_poly.entity_id
_entity_poly.type
_entity_poly.pdbx_seq_one_letter_code
_entity_poly.pdbx_strand_id
1 'polypeptide(L)'
;VAETPPAPEIKAPSDQEVFDQANQLLDSMKNKEAFQAFTDFIKQFPNSALLPDAKYGLANAQFNLKNYKASVGTYQKLLDQHPDFVKNPEALLGLANAQIQLALIPEAKKSLKDLIKKYPKSDVIQNAQKRLKVLESIKP
;
A
#
# COMPACT_ATOMS: atom_id res chain seq x y z
N VAL A 1 52.94 -0.15 -19.72
CA VAL A 1 52.19 -0.49 -18.48
C VAL A 1 50.84 -1.01 -18.93
N ALA A 2 50.55 -2.29 -18.67
CA ALA A 2 49.28 -2.89 -19.09
C ALA A 2 48.18 -2.44 -18.13
N GLU A 3 47.16 -1.76 -18.66
CA GLU A 3 45.94 -1.46 -17.92
C GLU A 3 45.11 -2.74 -17.81
N THR A 4 44.99 -3.27 -16.59
CA THR A 4 44.03 -4.33 -16.28
C THR A 4 42.61 -3.81 -16.53
N PRO A 5 41.75 -4.53 -17.27
CA PRO A 5 40.35 -4.16 -17.39
C PRO A 5 39.70 -4.18 -16.01
N PRO A 6 38.83 -3.20 -15.67
CA PRO A 6 38.14 -3.21 -14.39
C PRO A 6 37.26 -4.47 -14.31
N ALA A 7 37.35 -5.19 -13.20
CA ALA A 7 36.41 -6.27 -12.88
C ALA A 7 34.97 -5.72 -12.94
N PRO A 8 33.97 -6.50 -13.40
CA PRO A 8 32.59 -6.05 -13.38
C PRO A 8 32.19 -5.70 -11.94
N GLU A 9 31.99 -4.41 -11.67
CA GLU A 9 31.50 -3.92 -10.39
C GLU A 9 30.07 -4.47 -10.24
N ILE A 10 29.87 -5.44 -9.33
CA ILE A 10 28.52 -5.88 -8.95
C ILE A 10 27.90 -4.71 -8.19
N LYS A 11 27.28 -3.79 -8.93
CA LYS A 11 26.57 -2.65 -8.36
C LYS A 11 25.38 -3.20 -7.56
N ALA A 12 25.26 -2.81 -6.30
CA ALA A 12 24.08 -3.13 -5.50
C ALA A 12 22.81 -2.66 -6.24
N PRO A 13 21.71 -3.41 -6.17
CA PRO A 13 20.49 -3.06 -6.88
C PRO A 13 19.99 -1.70 -6.41
N SER A 14 19.49 -0.89 -7.36
CA SER A 14 18.84 0.38 -7.06
C SER A 14 17.54 0.18 -6.28
N ASP A 15 17.06 1.24 -5.63
CA ASP A 15 15.76 1.23 -4.96
C ASP A 15 14.63 0.90 -5.96
N GLN A 16 14.67 1.47 -7.16
CA GLN A 16 13.74 1.13 -8.24
C GLN A 16 13.72 -0.39 -8.52
N GLU A 17 14.88 -1.01 -8.74
CA GLU A 17 14.98 -2.45 -9.03
C GLU A 17 14.45 -3.33 -7.88
N VAL A 18 14.74 -2.97 -6.62
CA VAL A 18 14.24 -3.72 -5.45
C VAL A 18 12.73 -3.55 -5.29
N PHE A 19 12.21 -2.34 -5.53
CA PHE A 19 10.78 -2.05 -5.48
C PHE A 19 10.01 -2.82 -6.58
N ASP A 20 10.51 -2.83 -7.81
CA ASP A 20 9.88 -3.55 -8.92
C ASP A 20 9.81 -5.07 -8.67
N GLN A 21 10.86 -5.65 -8.08
CA GLN A 21 10.85 -7.06 -7.65
C GLN A 21 9.77 -7.32 -6.58
N ALA A 22 9.63 -6.41 -5.60
CA ALA A 22 8.61 -6.53 -4.57
C ALA A 22 7.18 -6.45 -5.15
N ASN A 23 6.94 -5.57 -6.12
CA ASN A 23 5.66 -5.50 -6.84
C ASN A 23 5.38 -6.77 -7.63
N GLN A 24 6.36 -7.29 -8.36
CA GLN A 24 6.18 -8.51 -9.14
C GLN A 24 5.75 -9.70 -8.25
N LEU A 25 6.29 -9.79 -7.03
CA LEU A 25 5.86 -10.79 -6.05
C LEU A 25 4.39 -10.59 -5.64
N LEU A 26 3.97 -9.34 -5.42
CA LEU A 26 2.58 -9.01 -5.09
C LEU A 26 1.63 -9.36 -6.25
N ASP A 27 1.99 -8.98 -7.48
CA ASP A 27 1.23 -9.28 -8.70
C ASP A 27 1.12 -10.78 -8.97
N SER A 28 2.17 -11.54 -8.63
CA SER A 28 2.21 -13.00 -8.72
C SER A 28 1.48 -13.71 -7.56
N MET A 29 0.75 -12.97 -6.72
CA MET A 29 0.06 -13.45 -5.51
C MET A 29 0.98 -14.11 -4.46
N LYS A 30 2.30 -13.90 -4.56
CA LYS A 30 3.31 -14.36 -3.60
C LYS A 30 3.35 -13.42 -2.40
N ASN A 31 2.22 -13.32 -1.70
CA ASN A 31 1.97 -12.28 -0.71
C ASN A 31 2.94 -12.34 0.50
N LYS A 32 3.44 -13.53 0.86
CA LYS A 32 4.44 -13.69 1.93
C LYS A 32 5.79 -13.12 1.51
N GLU A 33 6.27 -13.48 0.33
CA GLU A 33 7.51 -12.92 -0.22
C GLU A 33 7.38 -11.41 -0.45
N ALA A 34 6.25 -10.94 -1.00
CA ALA A 34 5.99 -9.51 -1.19
C ALA A 34 6.01 -8.73 0.13
N PHE A 35 5.37 -9.26 1.17
CA PHE A 35 5.40 -8.66 2.51
C PHE A 35 6.84 -8.49 3.02
N GLN A 36 7.66 -9.54 2.88
CA GLN A 36 9.05 -9.49 3.30
C GLN A 36 9.84 -8.47 2.46
N ALA A 37 9.70 -8.52 1.13
CA ALA A 37 10.39 -7.63 0.21
C ALA A 37 10.07 -6.14 0.45
N PHE A 38 8.80 -5.78 0.63
CA PHE A 38 8.43 -4.40 0.98
C PHE A 38 8.91 -3.99 2.37
N THR A 39 8.89 -4.91 3.34
CA THR A 39 9.41 -4.63 4.69
C THR A 39 10.90 -4.33 4.64
N ASP A 40 11.67 -5.09 3.87
CA ASP A 40 13.10 -4.90 3.70
C ASP A 40 13.40 -3.64 2.88
N PHE A 41 12.63 -3.37 1.83
CA PHE A 41 12.72 -2.12 1.07
C PHE A 41 12.59 -0.88 1.96
N ILE A 42 11.57 -0.84 2.82
CA ILE A 42 11.32 0.30 3.73
C ILE A 42 12.48 0.51 4.71
N LYS A 43 13.14 -0.57 5.14
CA LYS A 43 14.32 -0.49 6.02
C LYS A 43 15.58 -0.07 5.28
N GLN A 44 15.77 -0.57 4.06
CA GLN A 44 16.96 -0.34 3.26
C GLN A 44 16.97 1.05 2.61
N PHE A 45 15.79 1.54 2.21
CA PHE A 45 15.63 2.78 1.47
C PHE A 45 14.65 3.75 2.16
N PRO A 46 14.90 4.17 3.41
CA PRO A 46 13.98 5.01 4.18
C PRO A 46 13.81 6.44 3.62
N ASN A 47 14.66 6.86 2.67
CA ASN A 47 14.60 8.16 2.01
C ASN A 47 14.23 8.06 0.51
N SER A 48 13.86 6.88 0.01
CA SER A 48 13.47 6.72 -1.40
C SER A 48 12.18 7.46 -1.70
N ALA A 49 12.09 8.02 -2.91
CA ALA A 49 10.85 8.57 -3.43
C ALA A 49 9.74 7.51 -3.56
N LEU A 50 10.10 6.23 -3.64
CA LEU A 50 9.18 5.08 -3.73
C LEU A 50 8.71 4.59 -2.34
N LEU A 51 9.15 5.23 -1.25
CA LEU A 51 8.74 4.84 0.10
C LEU A 51 7.21 4.81 0.30
N PRO A 52 6.42 5.78 -0.19
CA PRO A 52 4.96 5.73 -0.08
C PRO A 52 4.37 4.53 -0.83
N ASP A 53 4.85 4.27 -2.05
CA ASP A 53 4.43 3.11 -2.84
C ASP A 53 4.80 1.79 -2.17
N ALA A 54 5.98 1.69 -1.56
CA ALA A 54 6.39 0.49 -0.83
C ALA A 54 5.53 0.25 0.42
N LYS A 55 5.18 1.31 1.16
CA LYS A 55 4.23 1.22 2.28
C LYS A 55 2.83 0.80 1.80
N TYR A 56 2.39 1.29 0.64
CA TYR A 56 1.14 0.87 0.01
C TYR A 56 1.17 -0.62 -0.37
N GLY A 57 2.24 -1.07 -1.01
CA GLY A 57 2.48 -2.48 -1.33
C GLY A 57 2.51 -3.38 -0.08
N LEU A 58 3.18 -2.93 0.99
CA LEU A 58 3.19 -3.63 2.27
C LEU A 58 1.78 -3.78 2.86
N ALA A 59 0.98 -2.71 2.85
CA ALA A 59 -0.38 -2.73 3.38
C ALA A 59 -1.28 -3.68 2.57
N ASN A 60 -1.12 -3.73 1.25
CA ASN A 60 -1.77 -4.69 0.36
C ASN A 60 -1.35 -6.14 0.64
N ALA A 61 -0.04 -6.40 0.75
CA ALA A 61 0.46 -7.72 1.08
C ALA A 61 -0.09 -8.21 2.43
N GLN A 62 -0.12 -7.34 3.44
CA GLN A 62 -0.74 -7.61 4.74
C GLN A 62 -2.23 -7.93 4.61
N PHE A 63 -2.96 -7.17 3.80
CA PHE A 63 -4.38 -7.43 3.54
C PHE A 63 -4.59 -8.80 2.89
N ASN A 64 -3.80 -9.14 1.86
CA ASN A 64 -3.91 -10.42 1.15
C ASN A 64 -3.54 -11.61 2.04
N LEU A 65 -2.66 -11.40 3.01
CA LEU A 65 -2.33 -12.38 4.07
C LEU A 65 -3.38 -12.44 5.20
N LYS A 66 -4.48 -11.70 5.08
CA LYS A 66 -5.53 -11.56 6.11
C LYS A 66 -5.04 -10.95 7.42
N ASN A 67 -3.88 -10.30 7.41
CA ASN A 67 -3.32 -9.55 8.52
C ASN A 67 -3.96 -8.15 8.58
N TYR A 68 -5.29 -8.09 8.65
CA TYR A 68 -6.05 -6.85 8.47
C TYR A 68 -5.71 -5.77 9.50
N LYS A 69 -5.42 -6.16 10.76
CA LYS A 69 -4.99 -5.21 11.80
C LYS A 69 -3.68 -4.52 11.44
N ALA A 70 -2.72 -5.26 10.90
CA ALA A 70 -1.46 -4.70 10.43
C ALA A 70 -1.69 -3.81 9.21
N SER A 71 -2.51 -4.27 8.25
CA SER A 71 -2.89 -3.52 7.05
C SER A 71 -3.49 -2.16 7.39
N VAL A 72 -4.46 -2.11 8.32
CA VAL A 72 -5.05 -0.85 8.83
C VAL A 72 -3.96 0.09 9.36
N GLY A 73 -3.05 -0.42 10.20
CA GLY A 73 -1.98 0.39 10.78
C GLY A 73 -1.01 0.94 9.72
N THR A 74 -0.66 0.14 8.71
CA THR A 74 0.24 0.55 7.63
C THR A 74 -0.42 1.59 6.72
N TYR A 75 -1.69 1.38 6.32
CA TYR A 75 -2.45 2.35 5.54
C TYR A 75 -2.62 3.68 6.25
N GLN A 76 -2.97 3.65 7.54
CA GLN A 76 -3.16 4.87 8.32
C GLN A 76 -1.86 5.68 8.37
N LYS A 77 -0.73 5.02 8.68
CA LYS A 77 0.59 5.68 8.67
C LYS A 77 0.96 6.25 7.30
N LEU A 78 0.68 5.54 6.22
CA LEU A 78 0.92 6.03 4.86
C LEU A 78 0.13 7.32 4.61
N LEU A 79 -1.17 7.31 4.89
CA LEU A 79 -2.07 8.46 4.68
C LEU A 79 -1.72 9.66 5.55
N ASP A 80 -1.26 9.44 6.79
CA ASP A 80 -0.83 10.49 7.70
C ASP A 80 0.54 11.09 7.31
N GLN A 81 1.48 10.26 6.83
CA GLN A 81 2.85 10.69 6.53
C GLN A 81 3.05 11.20 5.10
N HIS A 82 2.19 10.81 4.17
CA HIS A 82 2.31 11.13 2.74
C HIS A 82 0.98 11.64 2.19
N PRO A 83 0.50 12.83 2.62
CA PRO A 83 -0.79 13.39 2.21
C PRO A 83 -0.88 13.71 0.71
N ASP A 84 0.25 13.89 0.05
CA ASP A 84 0.45 14.17 -1.38
C ASP A 84 0.65 12.90 -2.25
N PHE A 85 0.63 11.70 -1.64
CA PHE A 85 0.79 10.45 -2.39
C PHE A 85 -0.35 10.24 -3.41
N VAL A 86 0.04 9.99 -4.66
CA VAL A 86 -0.88 9.90 -5.81
C VAL A 86 -1.95 8.83 -5.62
N LYS A 87 -1.61 7.68 -4.99
CA LYS A 87 -2.55 6.58 -4.74
C LYS A 87 -3.26 6.66 -3.38
N ASN A 88 -3.33 7.84 -2.78
CA ASN A 88 -4.11 8.05 -1.56
C ASN A 88 -5.60 7.68 -1.66
N PRO A 89 -6.31 7.89 -2.80
CA PRO A 89 -7.67 7.38 -2.97
C PRO A 89 -7.74 5.85 -2.81
N GLU A 90 -6.81 5.13 -3.43
CA GLU A 90 -6.73 3.67 -3.37
C GLU A 90 -6.30 3.18 -1.99
N ALA A 91 -5.39 3.90 -1.32
CA ALA A 91 -4.99 3.61 0.05
C ALA A 91 -6.16 3.78 1.04
N LEU A 92 -6.99 4.82 0.89
CA LEU A 92 -8.21 4.98 1.69
C LEU A 92 -9.22 3.87 1.43
N LEU A 93 -9.37 3.43 0.18
CA LEU A 93 -10.23 2.30 -0.16
C LEU A 93 -9.70 1.00 0.48
N GLY A 94 -8.39 0.77 0.40
CA GLY A 94 -7.70 -0.36 1.04
C GLY A 94 -7.89 -0.37 2.56
N LEU A 95 -7.73 0.79 3.20
CA LEU A 95 -7.99 0.99 4.62
C LEU A 95 -9.44 0.63 5.00
N ALA A 96 -10.42 1.17 4.27
CA ALA A 96 -11.83 0.86 4.48
C ALA A 96 -12.11 -0.63 4.32
N ASN A 97 -11.51 -1.29 3.32
CA ASN A 97 -11.66 -2.72 3.12
C ASN A 97 -11.08 -3.52 4.30
N ALA A 98 -9.91 -3.16 4.80
CA ALA A 98 -9.30 -3.81 5.96
C ALA A 98 -10.16 -3.62 7.23
N GLN A 99 -10.73 -2.43 7.43
CA GLN A 99 -11.67 -2.14 8.52
C GLN A 99 -12.95 -2.98 8.41
N ILE A 100 -13.52 -3.14 7.21
CA ILE A 100 -14.68 -4.02 6.98
C ILE A 100 -14.38 -5.46 7.36
N GLN A 101 -13.20 -5.98 6.98
CA GLN A 101 -12.81 -7.35 7.33
C GLN A 101 -12.65 -7.57 8.83
N LEU A 102 -12.37 -6.49 9.59
CA LEU A 102 -12.31 -6.50 11.06
C LEU A 102 -13.65 -6.17 11.73
N ALA A 103 -14.73 -6.03 10.96
CA ALA A 103 -16.04 -5.56 11.45
C ALA A 103 -16.01 -4.18 12.14
N LEU A 104 -15.01 -3.35 11.83
CA LEU A 104 -14.89 -1.95 12.27
C LEU A 104 -15.75 -1.05 11.36
N ILE A 105 -17.07 -1.29 11.39
CA ILE A 105 -18.03 -0.66 10.47
C ILE A 105 -18.06 0.88 10.61
N PRO A 106 -18.04 1.48 11.82
CA PRO A 106 -17.99 2.94 11.96
C PRO A 106 -16.77 3.56 11.29
N GLU A 107 -15.59 2.96 11.48
CA GLU A 107 -14.33 3.40 10.91
C GLU A 107 -14.31 3.23 9.39
N ALA A 108 -14.80 2.10 8.89
CA ALA A 108 -14.93 1.87 7.45
C ALA A 108 -15.81 2.93 6.78
N LYS A 109 -16.97 3.25 7.39
CA LYS A 109 -17.85 4.32 6.90
C LYS A 109 -17.13 5.68 6.87
N LYS A 110 -16.34 5.99 7.90
CA LYS A 110 -15.56 7.23 7.97
C LYS A 110 -14.53 7.28 6.84
N SER A 111 -13.71 6.24 6.67
CA SER A 111 -12.70 6.16 5.62
C SER A 111 -13.29 6.31 4.21
N LEU A 112 -14.45 5.67 3.94
CA LEU A 112 -15.15 5.81 2.66
C LEU A 112 -15.71 7.22 2.44
N LYS A 113 -16.27 7.86 3.49
CA LYS A 113 -16.73 9.26 3.42
C LYS A 113 -15.57 10.22 3.17
N ASP A 114 -14.44 10.00 3.82
CA ASP A 114 -13.23 10.80 3.62
C ASP A 114 -12.69 10.65 2.20
N LEU A 115 -12.67 9.44 1.64
CA LEU A 115 -12.33 9.20 0.23
C LEU A 115 -13.26 9.99 -0.69
N ILE A 116 -14.57 9.88 -0.49
CA ILE A 116 -15.56 10.56 -1.35
C ILE A 116 -15.41 12.08 -1.29
N LYS A 117 -15.16 12.62 -0.10
CA LYS A 117 -15.00 14.06 0.13
C LYS A 117 -13.70 14.60 -0.44
N LYS A 118 -12.58 13.91 -0.20
CA LYS A 118 -11.23 14.39 -0.57
C LYS A 118 -10.90 14.12 -2.03
N TYR A 119 -11.38 13.02 -2.59
CA TYR A 119 -11.02 12.54 -3.93
C TYR A 119 -12.24 12.23 -4.80
N PRO A 120 -13.15 13.20 -5.01
CA PRO A 120 -14.42 12.98 -5.72
C PRO A 120 -14.26 12.60 -7.20
N LYS A 121 -13.08 12.86 -7.79
CA LYS A 121 -12.76 12.56 -9.20
C LYS A 121 -11.88 11.30 -9.37
N SER A 122 -11.58 10.58 -8.29
CA SER A 122 -10.75 9.37 -8.36
C SER A 122 -11.48 8.20 -9.02
N ASP A 123 -10.75 7.30 -9.67
CA ASP A 123 -11.33 6.13 -10.34
C ASP A 123 -12.03 5.17 -9.36
N VAL A 124 -11.63 5.19 -8.10
CA VAL A 124 -12.19 4.33 -7.04
C VAL A 124 -13.47 4.89 -6.40
N ILE A 125 -13.92 6.09 -6.78
CA ILE A 125 -15.05 6.78 -6.14
C ILE A 125 -16.35 5.96 -6.19
N GLN A 126 -16.61 5.29 -7.32
CA GLN A 126 -17.82 4.48 -7.51
C GLN A 126 -17.82 3.26 -6.59
N ASN A 127 -16.65 2.65 -6.36
CA ASN A 127 -16.49 1.52 -5.45
C ASN A 127 -16.73 1.97 -4.00
N ALA A 128 -16.20 3.14 -3.64
CA ALA A 128 -16.38 3.71 -2.32
C ALA A 128 -17.85 4.02 -2.01
N GLN A 129 -18.56 4.66 -2.94
CA GLN A 129 -20.00 4.99 -2.80
C GLN A 129 -20.86 3.73 -2.65
N LYS A 130 -20.62 2.70 -3.48
CA LYS A 130 -21.36 1.43 -3.41
C LYS A 130 -21.18 0.76 -2.04
N ARG A 131 -19.93 0.66 -1.57
CA ARG A 131 -19.61 0.07 -0.26
C ARG A 131 -20.26 0.86 0.87
N LEU A 132 -20.15 2.19 0.84
CA LEU A 132 -20.73 3.03 1.87
C LEU A 132 -22.24 2.83 1.99
N LYS A 133 -22.96 2.82 0.86
CA LYS A 133 -24.40 2.57 0.81
C LYS A 133 -24.78 1.22 1.44
N VAL A 134 -23.99 0.17 1.15
CA VAL A 134 -24.21 -1.15 1.77
C VAL A 134 -24.01 -1.08 3.27
N LEU A 135 -22.92 -0.48 3.75
CA LEU A 135 -22.65 -0.37 5.18
C LEU A 135 -23.69 0.47 5.92
N GLU A 136 -24.23 1.52 5.29
CA GLU A 136 -25.29 2.36 5.87
C GLU A 136 -26.64 1.64 5.97
N SER A 137 -26.84 0.57 5.19
CA SER A 137 -28.04 -0.27 5.28
C SER A 137 -27.95 -1.32 6.40
N ILE A 138 -26.77 -1.51 6.99
CA ILE A 138 -26.57 -2.37 8.16
C ILE A 138 -27.16 -1.64 9.37
N LYS A 139 -28.25 -2.19 9.93
CA LYS A 139 -28.84 -1.71 11.18
C LYS A 139 -27.87 -2.03 12.34
N PRO A 140 -27.76 -1.13 13.34
CA PRO A 140 -26.96 -1.36 14.53
C PRO A 140 -27.42 -2.58 15.33
#